data_AF-A0A2N2XRR5-F1
#
_entry.id   AF-A0A2N2XRR5-F1
#
_cell.length_a   1.000
_cell.length_b   1.000
_cell.length_c   1.000
_cell.angle_alpha   90.00
_cell.angle_beta   90.00
_cell.angle_gamma   90.00
#
_symmetry.space_group_name_H-M   'P 1'
#
loop_
_entity.id
_entity.type
_entity.pdbx_description
1 polymer ?
#
loop_
_entity_poly.entity_id
_entity_poly.type
_entity_poly.pdbx_seq_one_letter_code
_entity_poly.pdbx_strand_id
1 'polypeptide(L)'
;MYIRLVKFFCLVAFFSQPVFSQTETPKALVPGSAFQNLMKPSSQSVEEVTREDELMRLAAVYRFSSVQVKEICKTFITERAKLEFAMAAYTAVVDPDEFYTVYDTFGKFSTVMRLHDFVQGI
;
A
#
# COMPACT_ATOMS: atom_id res chain seq x y z
N MET A 1 -16.16 -0.31 63.55
CA MET A 1 -16.41 1.00 62.90
C MET A 1 -16.98 0.71 61.53
N TYR A 2 -18.26 1.03 61.32
CA TYR A 2 -19.04 0.84 60.09
C TYR A 2 -18.57 1.77 58.95
N ILE A 3 -19.15 1.59 57.74
CA ILE A 3 -19.14 2.45 56.51
C ILE A 3 -18.02 2.12 55.50
N ARG A 4 -18.21 1.78 54.21
CA ARG A 4 -19.29 1.80 53.18
C ARG A 4 -18.94 0.68 52.16
N LEU A 5 -19.81 -0.24 51.78
CA LEU A 5 -20.91 -0.15 50.80
C LEU A 5 -20.50 0.31 49.38
N VAL A 6 -20.37 -0.70 48.51
CA VAL A 6 -20.81 -0.74 47.10
C VAL A 6 -20.06 0.15 46.10
N LYS A 7 -19.31 -0.50 45.21
CA LYS A 7 -19.51 -0.42 43.75
C LYS A 7 -18.59 -1.41 43.02
N PHE A 8 -19.21 -2.46 42.49
CA PHE A 8 -19.06 -2.82 41.08
C PHE A 8 -17.64 -2.71 40.51
N PHE A 9 -16.85 -3.78 40.59
CA PHE A 9 -15.85 -4.02 39.56
C PHE A 9 -16.21 -5.30 38.85
N CYS A 10 -17.19 -5.15 37.95
CA CYS A 10 -17.47 -6.09 36.89
C CYS A 10 -16.18 -6.46 36.18
N LEU A 11 -15.96 -7.76 36.00
CA LEU A 11 -15.65 -8.38 34.72
C LEU A 11 -15.30 -7.39 33.61
N VAL A 12 -14.01 -7.18 33.38
CA VAL A 12 -13.52 -7.26 32.01
C VAL A 12 -12.12 -7.86 32.03
N ALA A 13 -12.06 -9.13 31.67
CA ALA A 13 -10.92 -9.66 30.96
C ALA A 13 -10.76 -8.83 29.68
N PHE A 14 -9.98 -7.76 29.75
CA PHE A 14 -9.43 -7.14 28.55
C PHE A 14 -7.99 -7.62 28.45
N PHE A 15 -7.86 -8.66 27.64
CA PHE A 15 -6.69 -8.95 26.84
C PHE A 15 -5.68 -7.81 26.91
N SER A 16 -4.57 -8.03 27.62
CA SER A 16 -3.32 -7.38 27.24
C SER A 16 -3.04 -7.88 25.82
N GLN A 17 -3.57 -7.20 24.81
CA GLN A 17 -3.03 -7.39 23.48
C GLN A 17 -1.55 -7.03 23.62
N PRO A 18 -0.63 -7.90 23.18
CA PRO A 18 0.70 -7.40 22.90
C PRO A 18 0.47 -6.23 21.96
N VAL A 19 0.94 -5.05 22.34
CA VAL A 19 1.17 -3.96 21.38
C VAL A 19 2.01 -4.64 20.31
N PHE A 20 1.37 -4.95 19.18
CA PHE A 20 2.06 -5.47 18.02
C PHE A 20 2.90 -4.30 17.56
N SER A 21 4.13 -4.22 18.07
CA SER A 21 5.16 -3.40 17.48
C SER A 21 5.31 -3.94 16.06
N GLN A 22 4.65 -3.28 15.10
CA GLN A 22 5.09 -3.32 13.72
C GLN A 22 6.52 -2.81 13.76
N THR A 23 7.46 -3.72 13.93
CA THR A 23 8.83 -3.48 13.53
C THR A 23 8.69 -3.32 12.02
N GLU A 24 8.60 -2.07 11.54
CA GLU A 24 8.60 -1.77 10.12
C GLU A 24 9.92 -2.29 9.57
N THR A 25 9.92 -3.55 9.14
CA THR A 25 11.07 -4.14 8.48
C THR A 25 11.34 -3.28 7.26
N PRO A 26 12.58 -2.79 7.06
CA PRO A 26 12.92 -2.00 5.90
C PRO A 26 12.45 -2.71 4.64
N LYS A 27 11.56 -2.04 3.91
CA LYS A 27 10.95 -2.57 2.70
C LYS A 27 12.05 -2.95 1.70
N ALA A 28 12.03 -4.17 1.18
CA ALA A 28 13.14 -4.71 0.39
C ALA A 28 13.19 -4.04 -0.99
N LEU A 29 14.38 -3.64 -1.45
CA LEU A 29 14.58 -3.12 -2.81
C LEU A 29 14.38 -4.24 -3.84
N VAL A 30 13.69 -3.95 -4.94
CA VAL A 30 13.49 -4.89 -6.04
C VAL A 30 14.44 -4.58 -7.19
N PRO A 31 15.50 -5.41 -7.42
CA PRO A 31 16.30 -5.32 -8.63
C PRO A 31 15.44 -5.61 -9.87
N GLY A 32 15.74 -4.97 -11.00
CA GLY A 32 14.98 -5.15 -12.25
C GLY A 32 14.86 -6.60 -12.73
N SER A 33 15.87 -7.45 -12.46
CA SER A 33 15.83 -8.89 -12.77
C SER A 33 14.86 -9.69 -11.88
N ALA A 34 14.65 -9.26 -10.63
CA ALA A 34 13.70 -9.89 -9.71
C ALA A 34 12.26 -9.46 -10.00
N PHE A 35 12.08 -8.25 -10.54
CA PHE A 35 10.77 -7.65 -10.80
C PHE A 35 9.87 -8.52 -11.68
N GLN A 36 10.40 -9.06 -12.79
CA GLN A 36 9.61 -9.91 -13.69
C GLN A 36 9.11 -11.19 -12.99
N ASN A 37 9.89 -11.74 -12.06
CA ASN A 37 9.45 -12.91 -11.30
C ASN A 37 8.35 -12.57 -10.28
N LEU A 38 8.35 -11.35 -9.74
CA LEU A 38 7.29 -10.87 -8.85
C LEU A 38 5.98 -10.60 -9.59
N MET A 39 6.03 -10.23 -10.87
CA MET A 39 4.84 -9.94 -11.68
C MET A 39 4.18 -11.19 -12.27
N LYS A 40 4.88 -12.33 -12.34
CA LYS A 40 4.35 -13.58 -12.93
C LYS A 40 3.03 -14.06 -12.32
N PRO A 41 2.86 -14.14 -10.99
CA PRO A 41 1.63 -14.70 -10.43
C PRO A 41 0.43 -13.78 -10.68
N SER A 42 0.61 -12.45 -10.57
CA SER A 42 -0.42 -11.46 -10.90
C SER A 42 -0.86 -11.51 -12.38
N SER A 43 0.04 -11.94 -13.27
CA SER A 43 -0.27 -12.12 -14.70
C SER A 43 -1.07 -13.40 -14.98
N GLN A 44 -1.03 -14.38 -14.07
CA GLN A 44 -1.73 -15.66 -14.19
C GLN A 44 -3.09 -15.68 -13.49
N SER A 45 -3.39 -14.69 -12.64
CA SER A 45 -4.69 -14.60 -11.98
C SER A 45 -5.79 -14.30 -12.99
N VAL A 46 -6.86 -15.11 -12.96
CA VAL A 46 -8.04 -14.93 -13.81
C VAL A 46 -8.94 -13.82 -13.25
N GLU A 47 -9.00 -13.73 -11.92
CA GLU A 47 -9.81 -12.74 -11.20
C GLU A 47 -9.05 -11.42 -11.01
N GLU A 48 -9.71 -10.31 -11.36
CA GLU A 48 -9.16 -8.97 -11.24
C GLU A 48 -8.89 -8.60 -9.77
N VAL A 49 -9.87 -8.83 -8.89
CA VAL A 49 -9.75 -8.51 -7.44
C VAL A 49 -8.52 -9.20 -6.83
N THR A 50 -8.33 -10.49 -7.12
CA THR A 50 -7.16 -11.24 -6.65
C THR A 50 -5.84 -10.66 -7.16
N ARG A 51 -5.81 -10.12 -8.38
CA ARG A 51 -4.64 -9.46 -8.94
C ARG A 51 -4.31 -8.18 -8.19
N GLU A 52 -5.31 -7.34 -7.97
CA GLU A 52 -5.15 -6.06 -7.29
C GLU A 52 -4.65 -6.27 -5.87
N ASP A 53 -5.23 -7.23 -5.14
CA ASP A 53 -4.81 -7.59 -3.77
C ASP A 53 -3.35 -8.08 -3.73
N GLU A 54 -2.94 -8.89 -4.70
CA GLU A 54 -1.55 -9.36 -4.78
C GLU A 54 -0.58 -8.20 -5.04
N LEU A 55 -0.89 -7.32 -5.99
CA LEU A 55 -0.06 -6.15 -6.29
C LEU A 55 0.01 -5.20 -5.09
N MET A 56 -1.10 -4.96 -4.40
CA MET A 56 -1.12 -4.16 -3.17
C MET A 56 -0.27 -4.80 -2.06
N ARG A 57 -0.30 -6.12 -1.92
CA ARG A 57 0.60 -6.84 -1.00
C ARG A 57 2.07 -6.65 -1.38
N LEU A 58 2.41 -6.68 -2.66
CA LEU A 58 3.78 -6.38 -3.10
C LEU A 58 4.18 -4.94 -2.75
N ALA A 59 3.28 -3.98 -2.90
CA ALA A 59 3.47 -2.60 -2.46
C ALA A 59 3.53 -2.43 -0.93
N ALA A 60 3.21 -3.42 -0.11
CA ALA A 60 3.51 -3.38 1.32
C ALA A 60 4.92 -3.90 1.63
N VAL A 61 5.44 -4.84 0.83
CA VAL A 61 6.68 -5.59 1.13
C VAL A 61 7.91 -5.03 0.42
N TYR A 62 7.73 -4.42 -0.77
CA TYR A 62 8.82 -4.08 -1.69
C TYR A 62 8.91 -2.61 -2.10
N ARG A 63 10.13 -2.06 -2.13
CA ARG A 63 10.41 -0.74 -2.71
C ARG A 63 10.57 -0.88 -4.22
N PHE A 64 9.82 -0.06 -4.94
CA PHE A 64 9.83 -0.02 -6.39
C PHE A 64 10.45 1.29 -6.87
N SER A 65 11.07 1.28 -8.05
CA SER A 65 11.36 2.52 -8.77
C SER A 65 10.08 3.09 -9.38
N SER A 66 10.07 4.37 -9.69
CA SER A 66 8.99 5.08 -10.37
C SER A 66 8.64 4.41 -11.71
N VAL A 67 9.65 3.91 -12.43
CA VAL A 67 9.47 3.12 -13.65
C VAL A 67 8.74 1.80 -13.39
N GLN A 68 9.12 1.05 -12.34
CA GLN A 68 8.42 -0.18 -11.97
C GLN A 68 6.98 0.11 -11.54
N VAL A 69 6.75 1.16 -10.75
CA VAL A 69 5.39 1.58 -10.36
C VAL A 69 4.56 1.91 -11.61
N LYS A 70 5.15 2.62 -12.59
CA LYS A 70 4.51 2.90 -13.88
C LYS A 70 4.13 1.62 -14.63
N GLU A 71 5.01 0.62 -14.67
CA GLU A 71 4.74 -0.67 -15.31
C GLU A 71 3.60 -1.43 -14.63
N ILE A 72 3.58 -1.48 -13.30
CA ILE A 72 2.49 -2.11 -12.56
C ILE A 72 1.19 -1.34 -12.77
N CYS A 73 1.22 0.00 -12.72
CA CYS A 73 0.04 0.83 -12.94
C CYS A 73 -0.64 0.55 -14.29
N LYS A 74 0.13 0.21 -15.33
CA LYS A 74 -0.40 -0.15 -16.66
C LYS A 74 -1.15 -1.49 -16.68
N THR A 75 -0.98 -2.36 -15.69
CA THR A 75 -1.68 -3.66 -15.64
C THR A 75 -3.06 -3.55 -15.00
N PHE A 76 -3.35 -2.47 -14.28
CA PHE A 76 -4.67 -2.22 -13.70
C PHE A 76 -5.68 -1.79 -14.76
N ILE A 77 -6.89 -2.35 -14.67
CA ILE A 77 -8.01 -2.03 -15.56
C ILE A 77 -8.69 -0.74 -15.10
N THR A 78 -8.90 -0.61 -13.77
CA THR A 78 -9.60 0.55 -13.22
C THR A 78 -8.65 1.68 -12.82
N GLU A 79 -9.05 2.92 -13.11
CA GLU A 79 -8.32 4.13 -12.67
C GLU A 79 -8.24 4.23 -11.14
N ARG A 80 -9.26 3.73 -10.44
CA ARG A 80 -9.32 3.74 -8.97
C ARG A 80 -8.23 2.86 -8.37
N ALA A 81 -8.13 1.60 -8.80
CA ALA A 81 -7.12 0.68 -8.28
C ALA A 81 -5.70 1.14 -8.63
N LYS A 82 -5.50 1.68 -9.84
CA LYS A 82 -4.23 2.30 -10.24
C LYS A 82 -3.82 3.45 -9.31
N LEU A 83 -4.77 4.32 -8.93
CA LEU A 83 -4.53 5.43 -8.02
C LEU A 83 -4.18 4.92 -6.61
N GLU A 84 -4.98 3.99 -6.09
CA GLU A 84 -4.75 3.38 -4.76
C GLU A 84 -3.36 2.73 -4.68
N PHE A 85 -2.98 1.99 -5.72
CA PHE A 85 -1.65 1.38 -5.82
C PHE A 85 -0.53 2.42 -5.91
N ALA A 86 -0.67 3.43 -6.77
CA ALA A 86 0.36 4.47 -6.93
C ALA A 86 0.60 5.23 -5.62
N MET A 87 -0.46 5.59 -4.90
CA MET A 87 -0.36 6.24 -3.59
C MET A 87 0.34 5.34 -2.57
N ALA A 88 -0.02 4.06 -2.50
CA ALA A 88 0.62 3.10 -1.61
C ALA A 88 2.11 2.92 -1.92
N ALA A 89 2.46 2.80 -3.20
CA ALA A 89 3.84 2.60 -3.65
C ALA A 89 4.73 3.83 -3.43
N TYR A 90 4.18 5.05 -3.57
CA TYR A 90 4.93 6.31 -3.42
C TYR A 90 5.62 6.43 -2.05
N THR A 91 4.96 5.96 -0.98
CA THR A 91 5.47 6.03 0.41
C THR A 91 6.87 5.41 0.58
N ALA A 92 7.25 4.48 -0.30
CA ALA A 92 8.53 3.78 -0.23
C ALA A 92 9.19 3.64 -1.60
N VAL A 93 8.92 4.58 -2.51
CA VAL A 93 9.58 4.62 -3.83
C VAL A 93 11.08 4.87 -3.66
N VAL A 94 11.87 4.41 -4.63
CA VAL A 94 13.34 4.54 -4.60
C VAL A 94 13.80 5.91 -5.10
N ASP A 95 13.10 6.45 -6.10
CA ASP A 95 13.41 7.63 -6.90
C ASP A 95 12.19 8.57 -6.94
N PRO A 96 11.85 9.25 -5.82
CA PRO A 96 10.67 10.09 -5.72
C PRO A 96 10.69 11.27 -6.70
N ASP A 97 11.87 11.78 -7.05
CA ASP A 97 12.04 12.87 -8.02
C ASP A 97 11.53 12.49 -9.42
N GLU A 98 11.53 11.20 -9.77
CA GLU A 98 11.07 10.68 -11.05
C GLU A 98 9.62 10.17 -11.02
N PHE A 99 8.92 10.34 -9.89
CA PHE A 99 7.58 9.75 -9.69
C PHE A 99 6.51 10.38 -10.59
N TYR A 100 6.73 11.59 -11.09
CA TYR A 100 5.85 12.23 -12.08
C TYR A 100 5.65 11.37 -13.35
N THR A 101 6.60 10.49 -13.68
CA THR A 101 6.49 9.57 -14.83
C THR A 101 5.32 8.58 -14.71
N VAL A 102 4.83 8.33 -13.50
CA VAL A 102 3.66 7.47 -13.23
C VAL A 102 2.37 8.14 -13.70
N TYR A 103 2.34 9.47 -13.80
CA TYR A 103 1.14 10.24 -14.19
C TYR A 103 0.65 9.88 -15.59
N ASP A 104 1.56 9.55 -16.50
CA ASP A 104 1.26 9.11 -17.88
C ASP A 104 0.40 7.85 -17.96
N THR A 105 0.27 7.10 -16.86
CA THR A 105 -0.52 5.87 -16.83
C THR A 105 -2.01 6.15 -16.68
N PHE A 106 -2.40 7.34 -16.21
CA PHE A 106 -3.78 7.68 -15.93
C PHE A 106 -4.47 8.29 -17.15
N GLY A 107 -5.68 7.82 -17.44
CA GLY A 107 -6.48 8.35 -18.54
C GLY A 107 -7.25 9.62 -18.19
N LYS A 108 -7.44 9.92 -16.89
CA LYS A 108 -8.23 11.07 -16.43
C LYS A 108 -7.35 12.08 -15.72
N PHE A 109 -7.41 13.33 -16.16
CA PHE A 109 -6.70 14.44 -15.52
C PHE A 109 -7.07 14.59 -14.03
N SER A 110 -8.34 14.37 -13.67
CA SER A 110 -8.78 14.39 -12.26
C SER A 110 -8.06 13.35 -11.39
N THR A 111 -7.71 12.19 -11.94
CA THR A 111 -6.97 11.15 -11.21
C THR A 111 -5.51 11.56 -11.03
N VAL A 112 -4.90 12.15 -12.08
CA VAL A 112 -3.55 12.70 -12.02
C VAL A 112 -3.45 13.78 -10.94
N MET A 113 -4.40 14.72 -10.89
CA MET A 113 -4.42 15.78 -9.89
C MET A 113 -4.51 15.20 -8.47
N ARG A 114 -5.36 14.19 -8.23
CA ARG A 114 -5.44 13.53 -6.92
C ARG A 114 -4.12 12.88 -6.50
N LEU A 115 -3.43 12.23 -7.44
CA LEU A 115 -2.11 11.67 -7.15
C LEU A 115 -1.07 12.76 -6.91
N HIS A 116 -1.14 13.85 -7.67
CA HIS A 116 -0.26 15.01 -7.49
C HIS A 116 -0.45 15.66 -6.13
N ASP A 117 -1.69 15.91 -5.73
CA ASP A 117 -2.04 16.49 -4.42
C ASP A 117 -1.49 15.61 -3.29
N PHE A 118 -1.68 14.29 -3.41
CA PHE A 118 -1.11 13.32 -2.46
C PHE A 118 0.43 13.37 -2.39
N VAL A 119 1.10 13.45 -3.54
CA VAL A 119 2.57 13.51 -3.64
C VAL A 119 3.12 14.82 -3.04
N GLN A 120 2.41 15.94 -3.22
CA GLN A 120 2.77 17.25 -2.67
C GLN A 120 2.35 17.40 -1.20
N GLY A 121 1.48 16.52 -0.69
CA GLY A 121 0.96 16.58 0.68
C GLY A 121 0.00 17.76 0.92
N ILE A 122 -0.76 18.16 -0.10
CA ILE A 122 -1.70 19.28 -0.08
C ILE A 122 -3.18 18.85 -0.05
#